data_AF-A0A1I6FJZ1-F1
#
_entry.id   AF-A0A1I6FJZ1-F1
#
_cell.length_a   1.000
_cell.length_b   1.000
_cell.length_c   1.000
_cell.angle_alpha   90.00
_cell.angle_beta   90.00
_cell.angle_gamma   90.00
#
_symmetry.space_group_name_H-M   'P 1'
#
loop_
_entity.id
_entity.type
_entity.pdbx_description
1 polymer ?
#
loop_
_entity_poly.entity_id
_entity_poly.type
_entity_poly.pdbx_seq_one_letter_code
_entity_poly.pdbx_strand_id
1 'polypeptide(L)'
;MSAEGSGEESGEGDGPGVREGVERSSGDPKVLLAMNAVLSTWFAWMVVWGLDFLGAASLTAVNVATLAIILFGVTYVVALR
;
A
#
# COMPACT_ATOMS: atom_id res chain seq x y z
N MET A 1 -63.50 10.76 -8.51
CA MET A 1 -62.43 9.75 -8.41
C MET A 1 -61.11 10.49 -8.44
N SER A 2 -60.38 10.45 -7.32
CA SER A 2 -59.12 11.13 -7.10
C SER A 2 -57.96 10.20 -7.41
N ALA A 3 -56.95 10.76 -8.07
CA ALA A 3 -55.52 10.46 -7.97
C ALA A 3 -55.10 8.99 -7.84
N GLU A 4 -54.66 8.41 -8.96
CA GLU A 4 -53.59 7.41 -8.95
C GLU A 4 -52.51 7.91 -9.92
N GLY A 5 -51.79 8.93 -9.46
CA GLY A 5 -50.41 9.15 -9.83
C GLY A 5 -49.56 8.58 -8.69
N SER A 6 -49.03 7.39 -8.89
CA SER A 6 -47.95 6.80 -8.10
C SER A 6 -47.10 6.06 -9.13
N GLY A 7 -46.09 6.71 -9.67
CA GLY A 7 -44.90 7.03 -8.89
C GLY A 7 -44.00 5.84 -9.10
N GLU A 8 -43.14 5.95 -10.11
CA GLU A 8 -42.08 5.00 -10.39
C GLU A 8 -41.24 4.82 -9.12
N GLU A 9 -41.46 3.74 -8.37
CA GLU A 9 -40.50 3.28 -7.36
C GLU A 9 -39.37 2.56 -8.10
N SER A 10 -38.56 3.33 -8.81
CA SER A 10 -37.15 2.99 -8.98
C SER A 10 -36.51 3.11 -7.60
N GLY A 11 -36.61 2.08 -6.78
CA GLY A 11 -35.83 1.96 -5.57
C GLY A 11 -34.37 1.96 -5.95
N GLU A 12 -33.72 3.11 -5.76
CA GLU A 12 -32.27 3.29 -5.73
C GLU A 12 -31.57 2.04 -5.16
N GLY A 13 -30.56 1.56 -5.88
CA GLY A 13 -29.76 0.42 -5.47
C GLY A 13 -29.02 0.67 -4.16
N ASP A 14 -29.64 0.29 -3.05
CA ASP A 14 -29.01 0.20 -1.72
C ASP A 14 -28.38 -1.20 -1.56
N GLY A 15 -27.41 -1.52 -2.41
CA GLY A 15 -26.44 -2.55 -2.10
C GLY A 15 -25.36 -1.93 -1.22
N PRO A 16 -24.81 -2.63 -0.19
CA PRO A 16 -23.79 -2.07 0.69
C PRO A 16 -22.69 -1.45 -0.16
N GLY A 17 -22.62 -0.12 -0.15
CA GLY A 17 -21.79 0.64 -1.06
C GLY A 17 -20.32 0.27 -0.84
N VAL A 18 -19.49 0.40 -1.88
CA VAL A 18 -18.03 0.13 -1.81
C VAL A 18 -17.37 0.82 -0.60
N ARG A 19 -17.90 1.98 -0.16
CA ARG A 19 -17.47 2.67 1.07
C ARG A 19 -17.65 1.85 2.35
N GLU A 20 -18.74 1.12 2.51
CA GLU A 20 -18.98 0.27 3.69
C GLU A 20 -18.03 -0.95 3.69
N GLY A 21 -17.72 -1.47 2.50
CA GLY A 21 -16.68 -2.50 2.33
C GLY A 21 -15.27 -2.01 2.72
N VAL A 22 -14.96 -0.73 2.45
CA VAL A 22 -13.69 -0.10 2.83
C VAL A 22 -13.64 0.26 4.32
N GLU A 23 -14.74 0.74 4.90
CA GLU A 23 -14.83 1.08 6.33
C GLU A 23 -14.77 -0.16 7.23
N ARG A 24 -15.33 -1.29 6.78
CA ARG A 24 -15.18 -2.59 7.45
C ARG A 24 -13.81 -3.23 7.19
N SER A 25 -13.14 -2.85 6.11
CA SER A 25 -11.76 -3.23 5.82
C SER A 25 -10.79 -2.42 6.69
N SER A 26 -10.81 -2.67 8.00
CA SER A 26 -9.66 -2.36 8.86
C SER A 26 -8.46 -3.13 8.30
N GLY A 27 -7.67 -2.44 7.46
CA GLY A 27 -6.52 -3.05 6.78
C GLY A 27 -5.60 -3.69 7.80
N ASP A 28 -5.25 -4.96 7.59
CA ASP A 28 -4.39 -5.68 8.53
C ASP A 28 -3.02 -4.96 8.58
N PRO A 29 -2.62 -4.42 9.75
CA PRO A 29 -1.36 -3.68 9.88
C PRO A 29 -0.14 -4.52 9.46
N LYS A 30 -0.22 -5.85 9.52
CA LYS A 30 0.85 -6.75 9.04
C LYS A 30 1.05 -6.68 7.53
N VAL A 31 -0.01 -6.49 6.75
CA VAL A 31 0.07 -6.41 5.28
C VAL A 31 0.80 -5.15 4.85
N LEU A 32 0.50 -4.02 5.51
CA LEU A 32 1.20 -2.76 5.27
C LEU A 32 2.70 -2.91 5.58
N LEU A 33 3.02 -3.57 6.69
CA LEU A 33 4.40 -3.84 7.07
C LEU A 33 5.13 -4.73 6.05
N ALA A 34 4.48 -5.80 5.60
CA ALA A 34 5.04 -6.73 4.62
C ALA A 34 5.25 -6.06 3.25
N MET A 35 4.26 -5.31 2.75
CA MET A 35 4.37 -4.55 1.50
C MET A 35 5.51 -3.54 1.59
N ASN A 36 5.63 -2.81 2.71
CA ASN A 36 6.72 -1.87 2.90
C ASN A 36 8.09 -2.56 2.88
N ALA A 37 8.22 -3.72 3.52
CA ALA A 37 9.45 -4.50 3.49
C ALA A 37 9.81 -4.94 2.06
N VAL A 38 8.84 -5.40 1.28
CA VAL A 38 9.03 -5.78 -0.13
C VAL A 38 9.47 -4.57 -0.97
N LEU A 39 8.76 -3.44 -0.87
CA LEU A 39 9.11 -2.21 -1.59
C LEU A 39 10.50 -1.70 -1.20
N SER A 40 10.83 -1.71 0.09
CA SER A 40 12.15 -1.29 0.60
C SER A 40 13.26 -2.19 0.07
N THR A 41 13.02 -3.50 0.01
CA THR A 41 13.99 -4.48 -0.54
C THR A 41 14.21 -4.27 -2.03
N TRP A 42 13.14 -4.06 -2.80
CA TRP A 42 13.25 -3.79 -4.23
C TRP A 42 13.99 -2.46 -4.50
N PHE A 43 13.63 -1.41 -3.78
CA PHE A 43 14.32 -0.13 -3.92
C PHE A 43 15.81 -0.24 -3.55
N ALA A 44 16.12 -0.93 -2.44
CA ALA A 44 17.51 -1.17 -2.05
C ALA A 44 18.29 -1.94 -3.12
N TRP A 45 17.67 -2.94 -3.74
CA TRP A 45 18.27 -3.67 -4.86
C TRP A 45 18.63 -2.73 -6.01
N MET A 46 17.70 -1.85 -6.42
CA MET A 46 17.95 -0.88 -7.50
C MET A 46 19.08 0.10 -7.16
N VAL A 47 19.13 0.61 -5.92
CA VAL A 47 20.18 1.54 -5.49
C VAL A 47 21.55 0.86 -5.43
N VAL A 48 21.66 -0.34 -4.87
CA VAL A 48 22.93 -1.06 -4.82
C VAL A 48 23.39 -1.44 -6.23
N TRP A 49 22.48 -1.81 -7.13
CA TRP A 49 22.82 -2.03 -8.54
C TRP A 49 23.38 -0.77 -9.21
N GLY A 50 22.79 0.41 -8.94
CA GLY A 50 23.32 1.69 -9.43
C GLY A 50 24.67 2.06 -8.82
N LEU A 51 24.88 1.78 -7.53
CA LEU A 51 26.17 2.00 -6.85
C LEU A 51 27.27 1.09 -7.37
N ASP A 52 26.94 -0.16 -7.69
CA ASP A 52 27.86 -1.13 -8.28
C ASP A 52 28.27 -0.70 -9.70
N PHE A 53 27.31 -0.23 -10.49
CA PHE A 53 27.56 0.36 -11.80
C PHE A 53 28.51 1.57 -11.74
N LEU A 54 28.40 2.39 -10.69
CA LEU A 54 29.27 3.55 -10.46
C LEU A 54 30.62 3.18 -9.81
N GLY A 55 30.84 1.91 -9.44
CA GLY A 55 32.02 1.45 -8.72
C GLY A 55 32.10 1.93 -7.27
N ALA A 56 31.01 2.45 -6.70
CA ALA A 56 30.96 3.03 -5.36
C ALA A 56 30.69 2.00 -4.26
N ALA A 57 29.90 0.95 -4.54
CA ALA A 57 29.64 -0.14 -3.61
C ALA A 57 29.28 -1.43 -4.36
N SER A 58 29.82 -2.58 -3.93
CA SER A 58 29.58 -3.85 -4.62
C SER A 58 28.15 -4.38 -4.47
N LEU A 59 27.59 -4.97 -5.52
CA LEU A 59 26.30 -5.66 -5.49
C LEU A 59 26.38 -6.98 -4.73
N THR A 60 26.26 -6.89 -3.40
CA THR A 60 26.24 -8.04 -2.49
C THR A 60 24.93 -8.12 -1.73
N ALA A 61 24.52 -9.33 -1.34
CA ALA A 61 23.30 -9.54 -0.54
C ALA A 61 23.35 -8.75 0.79
N VAL A 62 24.53 -8.58 1.38
CA VAL A 62 24.72 -7.82 2.63
C VAL A 62 24.46 -6.33 2.42
N ASN A 63 24.96 -5.73 1.34
CA ASN A 63 24.72 -4.32 1.04
C ASN A 63 23.25 -4.05 0.75
N VAL A 64 22.60 -4.93 -0.02
CA VAL A 64 21.17 -4.84 -0.31
C VAL A 64 20.36 -4.95 0.97
N ALA A 65 20.64 -5.94 1.83
CA ALA A 65 19.92 -6.14 3.08
C ALA A 65 20.11 -4.96 4.05
N THR A 66 21.33 -4.44 4.17
CA THR A 66 21.63 -3.28 5.04
C THR A 66 20.85 -2.05 4.59
N LEU A 67 20.88 -1.75 3.29
CA LEU A 67 20.15 -0.61 2.75
C LEU A 67 18.63 -0.80 2.86
N ALA A 68 18.13 -2.01 2.61
CA ALA A 68 16.72 -2.34 2.76
C ALA A 68 16.23 -2.11 4.20
N ILE A 69 17.01 -2.53 5.21
CA ILE A 69 16.68 -2.33 6.63
C ILE A 69 16.66 -0.83 6.97
N ILE A 70 17.64 -0.05 6.49
CA ILE A 70 17.69 1.40 6.72
C ILE A 70 16.43 2.06 6.14
N LEU A 71 16.11 1.77 4.88
CA LEU A 71 14.95 2.35 4.21
C LEU A 71 13.64 1.93 4.87
N PHE A 72 13.51 0.65 5.22
CA PHE A 72 12.36 0.15 5.94
C PHE A 72 12.17 0.88 7.27
N GLY A 73 13.26 1.07 8.03
CA GLY A 73 13.24 1.80 9.30
C GLY A 73 12.86 3.28 9.13
N VAL A 74 13.40 3.95 8.12
CA VAL A 74 13.03 5.34 7.79
C VAL A 74 11.55 5.43 7.44
N THR A 75 11.06 4.55 6.56
CA THR A 75 9.64 4.53 6.17
C THR A 75 8.75 4.22 7.37
N TYR A 76 9.14 3.30 8.25
CA TYR A 76 8.40 3.01 9.47
C TYR A 76 8.30 4.24 10.38
N VAL A 77 9.40 4.96 10.60
CA VAL A 77 9.40 6.20 11.40
C VAL A 77 8.54 7.29 10.75
N VAL A 78 8.61 7.45 9.43
CA VAL A 78 7.85 8.48 8.71
C VAL A 78 6.36 8.16 8.65
N ALA A 79 6.00 6.90 8.41
CA ALA A 79 4.62 6.46 8.23
C ALA A 79 3.88 6.19 9.55
N LEU A 80 4.60 5.86 10.62
CA LEU A 80 4.02 5.55 11.93
C LEU A 80 4.14 6.71 12.94
N ARG A 81 4.53 7.91 12.49
CA ARG A 81 4.32 9.15 13.24
C ARG A 81 2.89 9.64 13.07
#